data_AF-A0AAI8VXP4-F1
#
_entry.id   AF-A0AAI8VXP4-F1
#
_cell.length_a   1.000
_cell.length_b   1.000
_cell.length_c   1.000
_cell.angle_alpha   90.00
_cell.angle_beta   90.00
_cell.angle_gamma   90.00
#
_symmetry.space_group_name_H-M   'P 1'
#
loop_
_entity.id
_entity.type
_entity.pdbx_description
1 polymer ?
#
loop_
_entity_poly.entity_id
_entity_poly.type
_entity_poly.pdbx_seq_one_letter_code
_entity_poly.pdbx_strand_id
1 'polypeptide(L)'
;MKVEVDRLALERKYGQVQKVVVDGDLPLPFYSYGDGVGENYFEVPVSVVLRAAMGSSGKTTAFVTKVVLELDLLHAAECEFFSICVVKSAGFPSVSVDVTNGHFQMGVGGEDPDQKRVMMRIHHERVATLAAGVLLAPARDGSLFGAVLSNHGSPYVKRCEGRINGGKARMHQGRAAYGLQRKAGNASVSDTRVKDTVRLCWTMEKQVMVGPVGNYGLAESIEDECVLFCGVRPVVEMAGNMGSGKPQDTFGIVQNVRLSLHGRF
;
A
#
# COMPACT_ATOMS: atom_id res chain seq x y z
N MET A 1 -26.64 24.95 5.03
CA MET A 1 -27.73 24.19 5.71
C MET A 1 -27.66 22.70 5.45
N LYS A 2 -27.83 22.19 4.21
CA LYS A 2 -27.81 20.74 3.93
C LYS A 2 -26.50 20.03 4.34
N VAL A 3 -25.36 20.64 4.04
CA VAL A 3 -24.02 20.12 4.42
C VAL A 3 -23.84 20.02 5.94
N GLU A 4 -24.41 20.96 6.71
CA GLU A 4 -24.34 20.99 8.17
C GLU A 4 -25.20 19.87 8.78
N VAL A 5 -26.40 19.66 8.22
CA VAL A 5 -27.34 18.62 8.64
C VAL A 5 -26.78 17.22 8.35
N ASP A 6 -26.21 17.02 7.16
CA ASP A 6 -25.58 15.75 6.78
C ASP A 6 -24.35 15.45 7.65
N ARG A 7 -23.56 16.48 8.00
CA ARG A 7 -22.42 16.36 8.93
C ARG A 7 -22.87 15.92 10.33
N LEU A 8 -23.88 16.59 10.89
CA LEU A 8 -24.42 16.28 12.22
C LEU A 8 -25.09 14.90 12.27
N ALA A 9 -25.75 14.46 11.19
CA ALA A 9 -26.31 13.12 11.07
C ALA A 9 -25.22 12.04 11.08
N LEU A 10 -24.12 12.24 10.36
CA LEU A 10 -22.96 11.35 10.39
C LEU A 10 -22.27 11.33 11.75
N GLU A 11 -22.21 12.48 12.45
CA GLU A 11 -21.66 12.57 13.81
C GLU A 11 -22.47 11.79 14.83
N ARG A 12 -23.80 11.90 14.76
CA ARG A 12 -24.69 11.13 15.63
C ARG A 12 -24.62 9.63 15.35
N LYS A 13 -24.45 9.23 14.08
CA LYS A 13 -24.47 7.82 13.68
C LYS A 13 -23.13 7.12 13.93
N TYR A 14 -22.01 7.77 13.61
CA TYR A 14 -20.69 7.14 13.63
C TYR A 14 -19.73 7.74 14.66
N GLY A 15 -19.98 8.94 15.17
CA GLY A 15 -19.08 9.62 16.12
C GLY A 15 -18.32 10.79 15.50
N GLN A 16 -17.39 11.36 16.28
CA GLN A 16 -16.57 12.49 15.84
C GLN A 16 -15.58 12.09 14.75
N VAL A 17 -15.07 13.09 14.00
CA VAL A 17 -13.99 12.84 13.05
C VAL A 17 -12.74 12.48 13.82
N GLN A 18 -12.18 11.32 13.50
CA GLN A 18 -10.92 10.84 14.04
C GLN A 18 -9.90 10.69 12.91
N LYS A 19 -8.64 10.97 13.23
CA LYS A 19 -7.50 10.68 12.38
C LYS A 19 -6.68 9.58 13.05
N VAL A 20 -6.59 8.42 12.41
CA VAL A 20 -5.68 7.35 12.83
C VAL A 20 -4.42 7.45 11.97
N VAL A 21 -3.26 7.35 12.59
CA VAL A 21 -1.97 7.31 11.89
C VAL A 21 -1.22 6.09 12.38
N VAL A 22 -0.76 5.27 11.44
CA VAL A 22 0.12 4.13 11.72
C VAL A 22 1.25 4.11 10.69
N ASP A 23 2.42 3.71 11.14
CA ASP A 23 3.64 3.65 10.33
C ASP A 23 3.99 2.19 10.01
N GLY A 24 4.51 1.93 8.82
CA GLY A 24 5.07 0.62 8.47
C GLY A 24 6.33 0.37 9.31
N ASP A 25 6.51 -0.86 9.76
CA ASP A 25 7.52 -1.20 10.76
C ASP A 25 8.97 -1.18 10.25
N LEU A 26 9.26 -1.72 9.06
CA LEU A 26 10.62 -1.87 8.56
C LEU A 26 10.78 -1.45 7.09
N PRO A 27 11.94 -0.90 6.69
CA PRO A 27 12.25 -0.65 5.29
C PRO A 27 12.18 -1.92 4.44
N LEU A 28 11.57 -1.84 3.26
CA LEU A 28 11.45 -2.95 2.33
C LEU A 28 12.44 -2.80 1.17
N PRO A 29 13.48 -3.64 1.07
CA PRO A 29 14.35 -3.67 -0.10
C PRO A 29 13.61 -4.25 -1.31
N PHE A 30 13.90 -3.71 -2.49
CA PHE A 30 13.46 -4.25 -3.77
C PHE A 30 14.63 -4.37 -4.74
N TYR A 31 14.50 -5.31 -5.68
CA TYR A 31 15.61 -5.80 -6.50
C TYR A 31 15.31 -5.64 -7.99
N SER A 32 16.38 -5.58 -8.80
CA SER A 32 16.30 -5.37 -10.26
C SER A 32 16.88 -6.52 -11.09
N TYR A 33 17.33 -7.61 -10.47
CA TYR A 33 17.96 -8.76 -11.15
C TYR A 33 17.80 -10.06 -10.34
N GLY A 34 18.08 -11.20 -10.99
CA GLY A 34 17.97 -12.56 -10.41
C GLY A 34 16.52 -13.04 -10.28
N ASP A 35 16.24 -14.01 -9.41
CA ASP A 35 14.87 -14.52 -9.12
C ASP A 35 13.89 -13.43 -8.58
N GLY A 36 14.34 -12.18 -8.49
CA GLY A 36 13.60 -11.02 -8.04
C GLY A 36 13.39 -9.91 -9.08
N VAL A 37 13.48 -10.22 -10.37
CA VAL A 37 13.29 -9.24 -11.46
C VAL A 37 11.96 -8.51 -11.35
N GLY A 38 11.99 -7.17 -11.35
CA GLY A 38 10.91 -6.30 -11.86
C GLY A 38 9.54 -6.36 -11.17
N GLU A 39 9.38 -7.18 -10.14
CA GLU A 39 8.06 -7.59 -9.64
C GLU A 39 8.09 -7.58 -8.12
N ASN A 40 8.11 -6.36 -7.56
CA ASN A 40 8.19 -6.14 -6.13
C ASN A 40 6.89 -5.51 -5.66
N TYR A 41 6.13 -6.25 -4.84
CA TYR A 41 4.81 -5.86 -4.38
C TYR A 41 4.71 -5.85 -2.85
N PHE A 42 3.87 -4.99 -2.32
CA PHE A 42 3.54 -4.97 -0.90
C PHE A 42 2.10 -4.48 -0.70
N GLU A 43 1.54 -4.73 0.48
CA GLU A 43 0.21 -4.25 0.85
C GLU A 43 0.26 -3.38 2.09
N VAL A 44 -0.71 -2.48 2.20
CA VAL A 44 -0.94 -1.65 3.38
C VAL A 44 -2.36 -1.95 3.89
N PRO A 45 -2.52 -2.45 5.14
CA PRO A 45 -3.75 -3.08 5.60
C PRO A 45 -4.76 -2.08 6.18
N VAL A 46 -5.53 -1.40 5.31
CA VAL A 46 -6.47 -0.34 5.71
C VAL A 46 -7.53 -0.82 6.72
N SER A 47 -8.28 -1.89 6.39
CA SER A 47 -9.35 -2.35 7.28
C SER A 47 -8.84 -2.91 8.61
N VAL A 48 -7.65 -3.52 8.63
CA VAL A 48 -7.07 -4.07 9.87
C VAL A 48 -6.66 -2.94 10.82
N VAL A 49 -6.08 -1.87 10.28
CA VAL A 49 -5.74 -0.66 11.06
C VAL A 49 -6.99 0.00 11.63
N LEU A 50 -8.07 0.12 10.83
CA LEU A 50 -9.34 0.64 11.33
C LEU A 50 -9.90 -0.21 12.47
N ARG A 51 -9.94 -1.54 12.28
CA ARG A 51 -10.41 -2.49 13.30
C ARG A 51 -9.64 -2.31 14.59
N ALA A 52 -8.31 -2.30 14.52
CA ALA A 52 -7.48 -2.23 15.69
C ALA A 52 -7.60 -0.86 16.40
N ALA A 53 -7.75 0.24 15.66
CA ALA A 53 -8.04 1.56 16.22
C ALA A 53 -9.45 1.64 16.86
N MET A 54 -10.40 0.86 16.37
CA MET A 54 -11.77 0.78 16.89
C MET A 54 -11.95 -0.23 18.03
N GLY A 55 -10.95 -1.06 18.33
CA GLY A 55 -11.10 -2.16 19.27
C GLY A 55 -11.57 -1.74 20.67
N SER A 56 -11.27 -0.51 21.09
CA SER A 56 -11.69 0.05 22.38
C SER A 56 -13.09 0.70 22.38
N SER A 57 -13.66 1.01 21.21
CA SER A 57 -14.93 1.73 21.11
C SER A 57 -16.17 0.83 21.07
N GLY A 58 -15.99 -0.49 20.90
CA GLY A 58 -17.07 -1.46 20.76
C GLY A 58 -17.88 -1.32 19.47
N LYS A 59 -17.47 -0.42 18.55
CA LYS A 59 -18.15 -0.21 17.28
C LYS A 59 -17.65 -1.20 16.24
N THR A 60 -18.56 -1.66 15.39
CA THR A 60 -18.28 -2.62 14.31
C THR A 60 -18.28 -1.98 12.92
N THR A 61 -18.54 -0.66 12.84
CA THR A 61 -18.62 0.10 11.59
C THR A 61 -17.92 1.45 11.71
N ALA A 62 -17.15 1.82 10.69
CA ALA A 62 -16.54 3.13 10.54
C ALA A 62 -16.99 3.78 9.25
N PHE A 63 -17.22 5.08 9.28
CA PHE A 63 -17.37 5.86 8.04
C PHE A 63 -16.01 6.46 7.66
N VAL A 64 -15.38 5.91 6.61
CA VAL A 64 -14.06 6.36 6.14
C VAL A 64 -14.25 7.37 5.02
N THR A 65 -13.74 8.57 5.23
CA THR A 65 -13.79 9.67 4.25
C THR A 65 -12.65 9.55 3.25
N LYS A 66 -11.42 9.40 3.75
CA LYS A 66 -10.22 9.28 2.92
C LYS A 66 -9.15 8.44 3.59
N VAL A 67 -8.35 7.81 2.74
CA VAL A 67 -7.16 7.05 3.10
C VAL A 67 -5.96 7.74 2.47
N VAL A 68 -4.97 8.09 3.27
CA VAL A 68 -3.74 8.74 2.79
C VAL A 68 -2.57 7.81 3.03
N LEU A 69 -1.84 7.50 1.97
CA LEU A 69 -0.57 6.77 1.98
C LEU A 69 0.55 7.75 1.68
N GLU A 70 1.53 7.82 2.57
CA GLU A 70 2.79 8.54 2.37
C GLU A 70 3.93 7.52 2.47
N LEU A 71 4.91 7.61 1.57
CA LEU A 71 6.10 6.76 1.63
C LEU A 71 7.28 7.43 0.94
N ASP A 72 8.49 7.00 1.29
CA ASP A 72 9.71 7.33 0.59
C ASP A 72 10.19 6.14 -0.23
N LEU A 73 10.56 6.40 -1.48
CA LEU A 73 11.11 5.43 -2.40
C LEU A 73 12.53 5.86 -2.78
N LEU A 74 13.51 5.06 -2.36
CA LEU A 74 14.92 5.26 -2.67
C LEU A 74 15.29 4.31 -3.80
N HIS A 75 15.77 4.81 -4.93
CA HIS A 75 16.06 4.00 -6.11
C HIS A 75 17.33 4.41 -6.84
N ALA A 76 17.97 3.45 -7.49
CA ALA A 76 19.22 3.65 -8.23
C ALA A 76 19.02 3.99 -9.72
N ALA A 77 17.83 3.76 -10.27
CA ALA A 77 17.49 4.01 -11.67
C ALA A 77 16.02 4.38 -11.81
N GLU A 78 15.63 4.78 -13.02
CA GLU A 78 14.22 5.03 -13.33
C GLU A 78 13.32 3.86 -12.91
N CYS A 79 12.22 4.19 -12.23
CA CYS A 79 11.28 3.22 -11.69
C CYS A 79 9.85 3.54 -12.08
N GLU A 80 9.01 2.51 -12.10
CA GLU A 80 7.57 2.64 -12.05
C GLU A 80 7.08 2.31 -10.64
N PHE A 81 6.11 3.09 -10.16
CA PHE A 81 5.39 2.83 -8.93
C PHE A 81 3.88 2.86 -9.21
N PHE A 82 3.14 1.94 -8.59
CA PHE A 82 1.69 2.04 -8.55
C PHE A 82 1.10 1.74 -7.18
N SER A 83 -0.13 2.21 -6.98
CA SER A 83 -1.01 1.79 -5.89
C SER A 83 -2.45 1.66 -6.39
N ILE A 84 -3.16 0.66 -5.87
CA ILE A 84 -4.58 0.40 -6.12
C ILE A 84 -5.25 0.13 -4.78
N CYS A 85 -6.42 0.72 -4.55
CA CYS A 85 -7.24 0.36 -3.39
C CYS A 85 -8.09 -0.87 -3.70
N VAL A 86 -7.75 -2.01 -3.11
CA VAL A 86 -8.43 -3.29 -3.30
C VAL A 86 -9.41 -3.51 -2.15
N VAL A 87 -10.65 -3.88 -2.49
CA VAL A 87 -11.61 -4.40 -1.50
C VAL A 87 -11.92 -5.84 -1.92
N LYS A 88 -11.69 -6.79 -1.01
CA LYS A 88 -11.89 -8.21 -1.27
C LYS A 88 -12.75 -8.87 -0.20
N SER A 89 -13.47 -9.92 -0.57
CA SER A 89 -14.06 -10.82 0.41
C SER A 89 -12.99 -11.70 1.04
N ALA A 90 -13.08 -11.95 2.34
CA ALA A 90 -12.08 -12.66 3.15
C ALA A 90 -11.55 -13.98 2.55
N GLY A 91 -10.32 -14.35 2.92
CA GLY A 91 -9.75 -15.66 2.58
C GLY A 91 -8.26 -15.84 2.92
N PHE A 92 -7.57 -14.79 3.35
CA PHE A 92 -6.13 -14.83 3.64
C PHE A 92 -5.85 -14.29 5.04
N PRO A 93 -4.77 -14.76 5.70
CA PRO A 93 -4.32 -14.19 6.97
C PRO A 93 -4.18 -12.68 6.84
N SER A 94 -4.74 -11.95 7.81
CA SER A 94 -4.59 -10.50 7.89
C SER A 94 -3.16 -10.15 8.28
N VAL A 95 -2.68 -9.00 7.80
CA VAL A 95 -1.42 -8.40 8.28
C VAL A 95 -1.56 -8.03 9.74
N SER A 96 -0.56 -8.37 10.55
CA SER A 96 -0.50 -7.98 11.96
C SER A 96 -0.36 -6.46 12.10
N VAL A 97 -1.17 -5.87 12.98
CA VAL A 97 -1.13 -4.45 13.33
C VAL A 97 -1.01 -4.33 14.84
N ASP A 98 0.00 -3.62 15.29
CA ASP A 98 0.19 -3.22 16.68
C ASP A 98 -0.18 -1.74 16.82
N VAL A 99 -1.40 -1.48 17.30
CA VAL A 99 -1.89 -0.10 17.49
C VAL A 99 -1.27 0.56 18.72
N THR A 100 -0.79 -0.20 19.70
CA THR A 100 -0.11 0.35 20.87
C THR A 100 1.22 0.97 20.47
N ASN A 101 1.96 0.28 19.60
CA ASN A 101 3.21 0.80 19.04
C ASN A 101 2.98 1.66 17.78
N GLY A 102 1.76 1.67 17.24
CA GLY A 102 1.41 2.48 16.06
C GLY A 102 2.00 1.94 14.76
N HIS A 103 2.27 0.64 14.69
CA HIS A 103 2.97 0.01 13.58
C HIS A 103 2.18 -1.13 12.92
N PHE A 104 2.37 -1.32 11.61
CA PHE A 104 1.89 -2.50 10.89
C PHE A 104 3.01 -3.21 10.15
N GLN A 105 2.87 -4.53 10.02
CA GLN A 105 3.86 -5.37 9.36
C GLN A 105 3.89 -5.13 7.85
N MET A 106 5.07 -4.82 7.32
CA MET A 106 5.31 -4.73 5.89
C MET A 106 6.10 -5.92 5.35
N GLY A 107 5.77 -6.33 4.11
CA GLY A 107 6.49 -7.36 3.36
C GLY A 107 6.28 -8.77 3.89
N VAL A 108 7.09 -9.69 3.39
CA VAL A 108 7.13 -11.10 3.79
C VAL A 108 8.52 -11.46 4.32
N GLY A 109 8.57 -12.36 5.29
CA GLY A 109 9.76 -12.81 6.00
C GLY A 109 9.34 -13.69 7.17
N GLY A 110 10.21 -14.59 7.62
CA GLY A 110 9.89 -15.49 8.73
C GLY A 110 9.62 -14.75 10.04
N GLU A 111 9.03 -15.45 11.01
CA GLU A 111 8.80 -14.96 12.38
C GLU A 111 10.11 -14.62 13.13
N ASP A 112 11.25 -14.96 12.53
CA ASP A 112 12.59 -14.69 13.02
C ASP A 112 12.95 -13.19 12.84
N PRO A 113 13.24 -12.46 13.93
CA PRO A 113 13.67 -11.06 13.90
C PRO A 113 14.91 -10.80 13.03
N ASP A 114 15.76 -11.81 12.82
CA ASP A 114 16.99 -11.70 12.06
C ASP A 114 16.78 -11.88 10.54
N GLN A 115 15.60 -12.33 10.12
CA GLN A 115 15.26 -12.42 8.70
C GLN A 115 14.86 -11.07 8.14
N LYS A 116 15.65 -10.58 7.17
CA LYS A 116 15.30 -9.37 6.40
C LYS A 116 13.99 -9.57 5.69
N ARG A 117 13.01 -8.70 5.97
CA ARG A 117 11.76 -8.68 5.23
C ARG A 117 11.98 -8.21 3.81
N VAL A 118 11.23 -8.80 2.88
CA VAL A 118 11.30 -8.53 1.46
C VAL A 118 9.92 -8.26 0.88
N MET A 119 9.89 -7.62 -0.29
CA MET A 119 8.64 -7.47 -1.04
C MET A 119 8.12 -8.82 -1.56
N MET A 120 6.81 -8.93 -1.66
CA MET A 120 6.14 -10.06 -2.30
C MET A 120 6.44 -10.09 -3.80
N ARG A 121 6.48 -11.30 -4.36
CA ARG A 121 6.67 -11.57 -5.80
C ARG A 121 5.34 -11.78 -6.50
N ILE A 122 5.32 -11.75 -7.83
CA ILE A 122 4.07 -11.93 -8.60
C ILE A 122 3.40 -13.29 -8.34
N HIS A 123 4.21 -14.34 -8.12
CA HIS A 123 3.74 -15.69 -7.83
C HIS A 123 3.33 -15.89 -6.37
N HIS A 124 3.49 -14.87 -5.52
CA HIS A 124 3.02 -14.95 -4.14
C HIS A 124 1.50 -15.00 -4.13
N GLU A 125 0.91 -15.97 -3.41
CA GLU A 125 -0.53 -16.23 -3.41
C GLU A 125 -1.34 -14.96 -3.07
N ARG A 126 -0.90 -14.21 -2.05
CA ARG A 126 -1.49 -12.91 -1.69
C ARG A 126 -1.50 -11.91 -2.85
N VAL A 127 -0.43 -11.84 -3.63
CA VAL A 127 -0.35 -10.94 -4.80
C VAL A 127 -1.35 -11.38 -5.88
N ALA A 128 -1.39 -12.68 -6.19
CA ALA A 128 -2.34 -13.23 -7.15
C ALA A 128 -3.79 -12.92 -6.76
N THR A 129 -4.15 -13.07 -5.49
CA THR A 129 -5.50 -12.73 -5.00
C THR A 129 -5.82 -11.24 -5.12
N LEU A 130 -4.92 -10.37 -4.67
CA LEU A 130 -5.14 -8.93 -4.75
C LEU A 130 -5.26 -8.46 -6.19
N ALA A 131 -4.42 -9.00 -7.08
CA ALA A 131 -4.46 -8.74 -8.51
C ALA A 131 -5.79 -9.21 -9.12
N ALA A 132 -6.21 -10.45 -8.87
CA ALA A 132 -7.46 -11.00 -9.41
C ALA A 132 -8.71 -10.21 -8.98
N GLY A 133 -8.67 -9.58 -7.80
CA GLY A 133 -9.78 -8.76 -7.31
C GLY A 133 -9.99 -7.44 -8.08
N VAL A 134 -8.98 -6.93 -8.80
CA VAL A 134 -9.04 -5.59 -9.43
C VAL A 134 -8.49 -5.50 -10.85
N LEU A 135 -7.80 -6.53 -11.33
CA LEU A 135 -7.18 -6.58 -12.66
C LEU A 135 -7.84 -7.67 -13.52
N LEU A 136 -7.97 -7.41 -14.82
CA LEU A 136 -8.50 -8.40 -15.77
C LEU A 136 -7.47 -9.46 -16.12
N ALA A 137 -6.22 -9.03 -16.33
CA ALA A 137 -5.10 -9.87 -16.69
C ALA A 137 -3.79 -9.11 -16.44
N PRO A 138 -2.66 -9.82 -16.26
CA PRO A 138 -1.33 -9.21 -16.29
C PRO A 138 -1.06 -8.49 -17.62
N ALA A 139 -0.05 -7.62 -17.61
CA ALA A 139 0.44 -6.96 -18.81
C ALA A 139 1.16 -7.94 -19.75
N ARG A 140 1.49 -7.48 -20.98
CA ARG A 140 2.19 -8.31 -21.98
C ARG A 140 3.54 -8.85 -21.50
N ASP A 141 4.20 -8.12 -20.61
CA ASP A 141 5.48 -8.49 -20.02
C ASP A 141 5.33 -9.39 -18.78
N GLY A 142 4.12 -9.87 -18.48
CA GLY A 142 3.81 -10.70 -17.31
C GLY A 142 3.56 -9.92 -16.02
N SER A 143 3.95 -8.64 -15.97
CA SER A 143 3.87 -7.84 -14.75
C SER A 143 2.48 -7.24 -14.48
N LEU A 144 2.29 -6.60 -13.32
CA LEU A 144 1.07 -5.85 -13.01
C LEU A 144 1.15 -4.35 -13.38
N PHE A 145 2.29 -3.85 -13.88
CA PHE A 145 2.50 -2.41 -14.09
C PHE A 145 1.76 -1.84 -15.30
N GLY A 146 1.46 -2.67 -16.30
CA GLY A 146 0.59 -2.31 -17.43
C GLY A 146 -0.78 -2.99 -17.41
N ALA A 147 -1.10 -3.71 -16.33
CA ALA A 147 -2.31 -4.52 -16.26
C ALA A 147 -3.59 -3.66 -16.31
N VAL A 148 -4.58 -4.17 -17.05
CA VAL A 148 -5.85 -3.48 -17.25
C VAL A 148 -6.73 -3.67 -16.02
N LEU A 149 -7.24 -2.57 -15.47
CA LEU A 149 -8.21 -2.61 -14.38
C LEU A 149 -9.50 -3.27 -14.86
N SER A 150 -10.07 -4.14 -14.03
CA SER A 150 -11.41 -4.66 -14.31
C SER A 150 -12.44 -3.56 -14.09
N ASN A 151 -13.45 -3.48 -14.97
CA ASN A 151 -14.58 -2.55 -14.79
C ASN A 151 -15.40 -2.87 -13.52
N HIS A 152 -15.22 -4.07 -12.99
CA HIS A 152 -15.77 -4.54 -11.72
C HIS A 152 -14.80 -4.36 -10.54
N GLY A 153 -13.55 -3.96 -10.81
CA GLY A 153 -12.45 -3.91 -9.87
C GLY A 153 -12.54 -2.70 -8.96
N SER A 154 -12.94 -2.94 -7.71
CA SER A 154 -13.10 -1.95 -6.66
C SER A 154 -14.08 -0.81 -7.02
N PRO A 155 -15.40 -1.08 -7.04
CA PRO A 155 -16.43 -0.07 -7.30
C PRO A 155 -16.45 1.09 -6.28
N TYR A 156 -15.67 0.98 -5.21
CA TYR A 156 -15.72 1.84 -4.03
C TYR A 156 -14.73 3.00 -4.05
N VAL A 157 -13.64 2.92 -4.82
CA VAL A 157 -12.60 3.96 -4.80
C VAL A 157 -12.31 4.44 -6.21
N LYS A 158 -13.06 5.46 -6.62
CA LYS A 158 -13.02 5.96 -8.01
C LYS A 158 -11.91 6.97 -8.26
N ARG A 159 -11.38 7.61 -7.21
CA ARG A 159 -10.46 8.75 -7.37
C ARG A 159 -9.33 8.70 -6.34
N CYS A 160 -8.12 8.88 -6.84
CA CYS A 160 -6.93 9.16 -6.05
C CYS A 160 -6.36 10.50 -6.48
N GLU A 161 -6.09 11.39 -5.53
CA GLU A 161 -5.14 12.48 -5.76
C GLU A 161 -3.76 11.96 -5.36
N GLY A 162 -2.73 12.17 -6.17
CA GLY A 162 -1.37 11.90 -5.72
C GLY A 162 -0.36 12.97 -6.11
N ARG A 163 0.74 12.98 -5.37
CA ARG A 163 1.82 13.97 -5.43
C ARG A 163 3.15 13.26 -5.24
N ILE A 164 4.15 13.70 -6.00
CA ILE A 164 5.55 13.26 -5.86
C ILE A 164 6.36 14.48 -5.44
N ASN A 165 7.17 14.34 -4.38
CA ASN A 165 8.04 15.39 -3.83
C ASN A 165 7.33 16.73 -3.57
N GLY A 166 6.08 16.68 -3.11
CA GLY A 166 5.27 17.88 -2.87
C GLY A 166 4.86 18.64 -4.13
N GLY A 167 5.10 18.09 -5.32
CA GLY A 167 4.74 18.67 -6.61
C GLY A 167 3.23 18.76 -6.87
N LYS A 168 2.89 19.12 -8.11
CA LYS A 168 1.49 19.30 -8.53
C LYS A 168 0.68 18.01 -8.37
N ALA A 169 -0.49 18.14 -7.77
CA ALA A 169 -1.48 17.07 -7.66
C ALA A 169 -1.86 16.51 -9.04
N ARG A 170 -1.84 15.18 -9.15
CA ARG A 170 -2.37 14.42 -10.29
C ARG A 170 -3.57 13.60 -9.84
N MET A 171 -4.63 13.64 -10.64
CA MET A 171 -5.83 12.86 -10.38
C MET A 171 -5.76 11.54 -11.15
N HIS A 172 -6.03 10.44 -10.45
CA HIS A 172 -6.05 9.09 -10.99
C HIS A 172 -7.41 8.45 -10.75
N GLN A 173 -7.78 7.53 -11.65
CA GLN A 173 -9.01 6.74 -11.53
C GLN A 173 -8.65 5.27 -11.32
N GLY A 174 -9.06 4.71 -10.18
CA GLY A 174 -8.81 3.31 -9.79
C GLY A 174 -7.36 2.95 -9.47
N ARG A 175 -6.39 3.43 -10.25
CA ARG A 175 -4.96 3.14 -10.11
C ARG A 175 -4.12 4.40 -10.17
N ALA A 176 -3.40 4.66 -9.09
CA ALA A 176 -2.36 5.68 -9.06
C ALA A 176 -1.07 5.08 -9.62
N ALA A 177 -0.52 5.67 -10.68
CA ALA A 177 0.69 5.19 -11.35
C ALA A 177 1.65 6.34 -11.66
N TYR A 178 2.94 6.10 -11.44
CA TYR A 178 4.00 7.10 -11.54
C TYR A 178 5.26 6.50 -12.17
N GLY A 179 5.84 7.22 -13.12
CA GLY A 179 7.24 7.05 -13.51
C GLY A 179 8.11 7.98 -12.64
N LEU A 180 9.12 7.41 -12.00
CA LEU A 180 10.05 8.07 -11.11
C LEU A 180 11.41 8.14 -11.80
N GLN A 181 11.84 9.36 -12.12
CA GLN A 181 13.04 9.60 -12.90
C GLN A 181 14.27 9.67 -12.00
N ARG A 182 15.41 9.15 -12.48
CA ARG A 182 16.70 9.49 -11.88
C ARG A 182 16.99 10.95 -12.21
N LYS A 183 17.34 11.79 -11.22
CA LYS A 183 17.81 13.16 -11.51
C LYS A 183 19.05 13.08 -12.41
N ALA A 184 18.97 13.68 -13.58
CA ALA A 184 20.10 13.82 -14.50
C ALA A 184 21.16 14.72 -13.87
N GLY A 185 22.12 14.12 -13.18
CA GLY A 185 23.32 14.77 -12.68
C GLY A 185 24.50 13.84 -12.93
N ASN A 186 25.61 14.40 -13.41
CA ASN A 186 26.86 13.71 -13.75
C ASN A 186 27.57 13.09 -12.53
N ALA A 187 26.87 12.25 -11.76
CA ALA A 187 27.42 11.53 -10.63
C ALA A 187 27.65 10.06 -11.03
N SER A 188 28.90 9.61 -10.90
CA SER A 188 29.32 8.22 -11.10
C SER A 188 28.39 7.26 -10.34
N VAL A 189 28.09 6.14 -11.00
CA VAL A 189 26.97 5.21 -10.74
C VAL A 189 27.08 4.42 -9.43
N SER A 190 28.03 4.70 -8.52
CA SER A 190 28.31 3.77 -7.42
C SER A 190 27.62 3.99 -6.07
N ASP A 191 27.06 5.17 -5.70
CA ASP A 191 26.57 5.33 -4.30
C ASP A 191 25.28 6.16 -4.07
N THR A 192 24.71 6.83 -5.07
CA THR A 192 23.62 7.79 -4.81
C THR A 192 22.26 7.26 -5.28
N ARG A 193 21.48 6.66 -4.37
CA ARG A 193 20.04 6.45 -4.59
C ARG A 193 19.32 7.81 -4.59
N VAL A 194 18.38 8.00 -5.52
CA VAL A 194 17.46 9.14 -5.51
C VAL A 194 16.31 8.82 -4.56
N LYS A 195 15.92 9.78 -3.71
CA LYS A 195 14.73 9.70 -2.87
C LYS A 195 13.58 10.43 -3.56
N ASP A 196 12.46 9.73 -3.74
CA ASP A 196 11.16 10.31 -4.07
C ASP A 196 10.16 10.08 -2.94
N THR A 197 9.51 11.15 -2.47
CA THR A 197 8.41 11.06 -1.51
C THR A 197 7.09 10.98 -2.28
N VAL A 198 6.39 9.86 -2.13
CA VAL A 198 5.08 9.61 -2.75
C VAL A 198 3.99 9.87 -1.73
N ARG A 199 2.98 10.65 -2.12
CA ARG A 199 1.77 10.87 -1.31
C ARG A 199 0.54 10.60 -2.15
N LEU A 200 -0.27 9.63 -1.74
CA LEU A 200 -1.53 9.25 -2.36
C LEU A 200 -2.69 9.48 -1.39
N CYS A 201 -3.77 10.09 -1.88
CA CYS A 201 -4.99 10.34 -1.13
C CYS A 201 -6.17 9.73 -1.89
N TRP A 202 -6.69 8.63 -1.38
CA TRP A 202 -7.85 7.93 -1.88
C TRP A 202 -9.12 8.44 -1.19
N THR A 203 -10.07 8.95 -1.97
CA THR A 203 -11.38 9.35 -1.44
C THR A 203 -12.31 8.14 -1.45
N MET A 204 -12.82 7.75 -0.28
CA MET A 204 -13.72 6.60 -0.12
C MET A 204 -15.18 7.02 0.14
N GLU A 205 -15.39 7.98 1.05
CA GLU A 205 -16.72 8.48 1.47
C GLU A 205 -17.75 7.36 1.75
N LYS A 206 -17.33 6.30 2.45
CA LYS A 206 -18.15 5.09 2.62
C LYS A 206 -18.04 4.50 4.02
N GLN A 207 -19.10 3.80 4.41
CA GLN A 207 -19.09 2.87 5.53
C GLN A 207 -18.22 1.64 5.20
N VAL A 208 -17.28 1.34 6.10
CA VAL A 208 -16.44 0.15 6.11
C VAL A 208 -16.87 -0.69 7.32
N MET A 209 -17.24 -1.94 7.07
CA MET A 209 -17.47 -2.93 8.13
C MET A 209 -16.10 -3.38 8.64
N VAL A 210 -15.85 -3.23 9.94
CA VAL A 210 -14.59 -3.70 10.54
C VAL A 210 -14.77 -5.03 11.29
N GLY A 211 -16.00 -5.54 11.43
CA GLY A 211 -16.32 -6.77 12.16
C GLY A 211 -16.08 -6.65 13.68
N PRO A 212 -16.59 -7.58 14.49
CA PRO A 212 -16.27 -7.65 15.92
C PRO A 212 -14.79 -8.03 16.13
N VAL A 213 -14.19 -7.57 17.23
CA VAL A 213 -12.89 -8.06 17.70
C VAL A 213 -13.14 -9.39 18.40
N GLY A 214 -12.66 -10.49 17.83
CA GLY A 214 -12.78 -11.81 18.44
C GLY A 214 -12.05 -11.90 19.79
N ASN A 215 -12.54 -12.77 20.68
CA ASN A 215 -12.11 -12.91 22.08
C ASN A 215 -10.64 -13.31 22.33
N TYR A 216 -9.80 -13.40 21.29
CA TYR A 216 -8.39 -13.83 21.41
C TYR A 216 -7.42 -12.97 20.59
N GLY A 217 -7.82 -11.78 20.13
CA GLY A 217 -6.99 -10.97 19.22
C GLY A 217 -6.82 -11.60 17.82
N LEU A 218 -7.42 -12.77 17.59
CA LEU A 218 -7.55 -13.39 16.28
C LEU A 218 -8.72 -12.73 15.55
N ALA A 219 -8.38 -12.15 14.40
CA ALA A 219 -9.29 -11.49 13.50
C ALA A 219 -10.39 -12.47 13.02
N GLU A 220 -11.60 -12.40 13.58
CA GLU A 220 -12.78 -12.93 12.89
C GLU A 220 -12.88 -12.25 11.53
N SER A 221 -13.08 -13.04 10.47
CA SER A 221 -12.98 -12.62 9.07
C SER A 221 -13.73 -11.31 8.82
N ILE A 222 -13.05 -10.27 8.34
CA ILE A 222 -13.69 -9.05 7.83
C ILE A 222 -14.42 -9.45 6.55
N GLU A 223 -15.75 -9.28 6.46
CA GLU A 223 -16.50 -9.60 5.24
C GLU A 223 -15.91 -8.91 4.00
N ASP A 224 -15.44 -7.66 4.17
CA ASP A 224 -14.74 -6.86 3.14
C ASP A 224 -13.40 -6.30 3.66
N GLU A 225 -12.27 -6.91 3.29
CA GLU A 225 -10.94 -6.40 3.60
C GLU A 225 -10.52 -5.33 2.57
N CYS A 226 -10.32 -4.09 3.04
CA CYS A 226 -9.76 -3.00 2.26
C CYS A 226 -8.24 -2.95 2.48
N VAL A 227 -7.48 -2.96 1.39
CA VAL A 227 -6.02 -2.82 1.39
C VAL A 227 -5.57 -1.87 0.29
N LEU A 228 -4.46 -1.17 0.50
CA LEU A 228 -3.75 -0.54 -0.61
C LEU A 228 -2.70 -1.53 -1.12
N PHE A 229 -2.89 -1.98 -2.35
CA PHE A 229 -1.96 -2.86 -3.04
C PHE A 229 -0.98 -2.03 -3.86
N CYS A 230 0.31 -2.19 -3.60
CA CYS A 230 1.38 -1.38 -4.18
C CYS A 230 2.40 -2.23 -4.93
N GLY A 231 2.98 -1.65 -5.97
CA GLY A 231 4.08 -2.25 -6.71
C GLY A 231 5.16 -1.22 -7.05
N VAL A 232 6.42 -1.64 -7.00
CA VAL A 232 7.57 -0.92 -7.56
C VAL A 232 8.41 -1.81 -8.47
N ARG A 233 8.86 -1.25 -9.61
CA ARG A 233 9.83 -1.91 -10.48
C ARG A 233 10.79 -0.94 -11.15
N PRO A 234 12.02 -1.35 -11.48
CA PRO A 234 12.87 -0.62 -12.42
C PRO A 234 12.28 -0.63 -13.84
N VAL A 235 12.49 0.44 -14.61
CA VAL A 235 12.12 0.52 -16.04
C VAL A 235 13.13 -0.20 -16.92
N VAL A 236 14.41 -0.19 -16.53
CA VAL A 236 15.50 -0.86 -17.25
C VAL A 236 16.13 -1.90 -16.34
N GLU A 237 16.32 -3.11 -16.87
CA GLU A 237 17.08 -4.14 -16.18
C GLU A 237 18.54 -3.66 -16.04
N MET A 238 18.98 -3.44 -14.81
CA MET A 238 20.38 -3.11 -14.55
C MET A 238 21.19 -4.39 -14.75
N ALA A 239 22.16 -4.37 -15.66
CA ALA A 239 23.13 -5.45 -15.79
C ALA A 239 23.83 -5.64 -14.44
N GLY A 240 23.42 -6.67 -13.70
CA GLY A 240 24.07 -7.03 -12.46
C GLY A 240 25.55 -7.31 -12.76
N ASN A 241 26.44 -6.80 -11.91
CA ASN A 241 27.87 -7.12 -12.00
C ASN A 241 28.05 -8.60 -11.61
N MET A 242 27.73 -9.51 -12.55
CA MET A 242 27.71 -10.97 -12.37
C MET A 242 29.09 -11.59 -12.07
N GLY A 243 30.14 -10.77 -11.95
CA GLY A 243 31.51 -11.24 -11.77
C GLY A 243 32.09 -11.19 -10.35
N SER A 244 31.38 -10.67 -9.33
CA SER A 244 32.05 -10.33 -8.05
C SER A 244 31.68 -11.16 -6.82
N GLY A 245 30.73 -12.10 -6.89
CA GLY A 245 30.32 -12.88 -5.71
C GLY A 245 29.80 -12.03 -4.54
N LYS A 246 29.52 -10.74 -4.78
CA LYS A 246 28.95 -9.83 -3.77
C LYS A 246 27.45 -10.11 -3.61
N PRO A 247 26.90 -9.91 -2.40
CA PRO A 247 25.47 -10.07 -2.15
C PRO A 247 24.65 -9.30 -3.18
N GLN A 248 23.43 -9.77 -3.47
CA GLN A 248 22.52 -9.08 -4.37
C GLN A 248 22.33 -7.62 -3.91
N ASP A 249 23.05 -6.68 -4.52
CA ASP A 249 22.96 -5.26 -4.22
C ASP A 249 21.51 -4.80 -4.37
N THR A 250 20.91 -4.43 -3.23
CA THR A 250 19.55 -3.88 -3.16
C THR A 250 19.43 -2.72 -4.14
N PHE A 251 18.53 -2.83 -5.11
CA PHE A 251 18.34 -1.80 -6.12
C PHE A 251 17.70 -0.55 -5.51
N GLY A 252 16.72 -0.75 -4.64
CA GLY A 252 16.05 0.34 -3.94
C GLY A 252 15.38 -0.09 -2.65
N ILE A 253 14.86 0.89 -1.92
CA ILE A 253 14.22 0.70 -0.62
C ILE A 253 12.93 1.51 -0.58
N VAL A 254 11.83 0.89 -0.14
CA VAL A 254 10.63 1.59 0.32
C VAL A 254 10.73 1.76 1.83
N GLN A 255 10.58 2.98 2.33
CA GLN A 255 10.69 3.29 3.75
C GLN A 255 9.76 4.44 4.14
N ASN A 256 9.69 4.74 5.44
CA ASN A 256 8.83 5.82 5.99
C ASN A 256 7.37 5.70 5.50
N VAL A 257 6.88 4.45 5.38
CA VAL A 257 5.52 4.19 4.95
C VAL A 257 4.59 4.59 6.07
N ARG A 258 3.64 5.47 5.77
CA ARG A 258 2.67 6.01 6.71
C ARG A 258 1.28 5.92 6.12
N LEU A 259 0.38 5.33 6.90
CA LEU A 259 -1.04 5.27 6.60
C LEU A 259 -1.77 6.24 7.53
N SER A 260 -2.47 7.22 6.95
CA SER A 260 -3.41 8.08 7.68
C SER A 260 -4.84 7.81 7.24
N LEU A 261 -5.69 7.44 8.19
CA LEU A 261 -7.10 7.15 7.97
C LEU A 261 -7.94 8.27 8.57
N HIS A 262 -8.80 8.85 7.76
CA HIS A 262 -9.73 9.89 8.19
C HIS A 262 -11.13 9.31 8.19
N GLY A 263 -11.70 9.11 9.36
CA GLY A 263 -13.01 8.49 9.48
C GLY A 263 -13.79 8.98 10.69
N ARG A 264 -14.98 8.42 10.85
CA ARG A 264 -15.84 8.62 12.02
C ARG A 264 -16.14 7.24 12.59
N PHE A 265 -15.82 7.08 13.87
CA PHE A 265 -16.07 5.89 14.69
C PHE A 265 -15.87 6.28 16.17
#